data_AF-A0A8T6M6E8-F1
#
_entry.id   AF-A0A8T6M6E8-F1
#
_cell.length_a   1.000
_cell.length_b   1.000
_cell.length_c   1.000
_cell.angle_alpha   90.00
_cell.angle_beta   90.00
_cell.angle_gamma   90.00
#
_symmetry.space_group_name_H-M   'P 1'
#
loop_
_entity.id
_entity.type
_entity.pdbx_description
1 polymer ?
#
loop_
_entity_poly.entity_id
_entity_poly.type
_entity_poly.pdbx_seq_one_letter_code
_entity_poly.pdbx_strand_id
1 'polypeptide(L)'
;MTLLEKIKLLYPNNNLNAISFMEVAFNYVLSNIPFSILKGHSSKVNITSDGVQVRFFYDNVVRGKRKCTQIENCFVELASYDESEHYRTSYNPGFYIENGLLKVLPAPTVKENAYFFTITIPTLNSNTLNTDITFGENILNCILLYTAFLISNNDLTVINHAELKSIISSISDSISIIISDINNVEIEKQIYTSSYTKPDDINVDVDIADFAETIETFNLSLSEFLKEIDFDITELAIPDIAFQDFEYDFSFNIPTEPIINLTEAEAHLANAQSTIGTLLSSDSLNASFWLSDEDPEMVNSAVSIASSHLAIAKTVLEKNSSSYNTYNQMINTQYGKLKLNIDKYISEIDAQVKNTSLKIQTYQSKLQSYVSKSNSNLQRVQAEIQISNDTLQKELSTKQFELTVFKSNLEKLLASLNLKFQKYQSDLGLYVQEKQIELQLYSSRIQENIQLVNANMSLIQIKSSQIQSLSLLFQSESANYQIAEKTSMQLYQRYIEQFNAIVGVVNEGREPTRDSRKG
;
A
#
# COMPACT_ATOMS: atom_id res chain seq x y z
N MET A 1 18.11 -21.54 -0.86
CA MET A 1 18.03 -20.68 0.34
C MET A 1 16.57 -20.65 0.78
N THR A 2 16.28 -21.15 1.97
CA THR A 2 14.91 -21.16 2.52
C THR A 2 14.42 -19.73 2.75
N LEU A 3 13.10 -19.52 2.85
CA LEU A 3 12.50 -18.22 3.15
C LEU A 3 13.14 -17.60 4.42
N LEU A 4 13.36 -18.41 5.44
CA LEU A 4 14.01 -17.98 6.67
C LEU A 4 15.45 -17.54 6.44
N GLU A 5 16.23 -18.31 5.66
CA GLU A 5 17.62 -17.96 5.39
C GLU A 5 17.71 -16.62 4.65
N LYS A 6 16.81 -16.35 3.69
CA LYS A 6 16.72 -15.05 3.00
C LYS A 6 16.38 -13.91 3.96
N ILE A 7 15.51 -14.16 4.94
CA ILE A 7 15.10 -13.14 5.93
C ILE A 7 16.12 -12.96 7.05
N LYS A 8 16.86 -14.01 7.42
CA LYS A 8 18.00 -13.93 8.35
C LYS A 8 19.13 -13.08 7.79
N LEU A 9 19.31 -13.04 6.47
CA LEU A 9 20.21 -12.06 5.84
C LEU A 9 19.76 -10.62 6.10
N LEU A 10 18.44 -10.38 6.16
CA LEU A 10 17.87 -9.06 6.44
C LEU A 10 17.87 -8.71 7.94
N TYR A 11 17.90 -9.70 8.84
CA TYR A 11 17.97 -9.53 10.30
C TYR A 11 18.97 -10.48 10.98
N PRO A 12 20.29 -10.19 10.93
CA PRO A 12 21.32 -11.09 11.45
C PRO A 12 21.27 -11.26 12.98
N ASN A 13 20.68 -10.31 13.72
CA ASN A 13 20.84 -10.21 15.18
C ASN A 13 19.59 -10.49 16.03
N ASN A 14 18.41 -10.76 15.46
CA ASN A 14 17.19 -11.01 16.26
C ASN A 14 16.13 -11.90 15.58
N ASN A 15 16.21 -13.21 15.84
CA ASN A 15 15.32 -14.22 15.25
C ASN A 15 13.84 -14.07 15.65
N LEU A 16 13.54 -13.56 16.85
CA LEU A 16 12.16 -13.39 17.33
C LEU A 16 11.43 -12.26 16.58
N ASN A 17 12.14 -11.19 16.25
CA ASN A 17 11.59 -10.11 15.45
C ASN A 17 11.32 -10.56 14.01
N ALA A 18 12.23 -11.32 13.41
CA ALA A 18 12.06 -11.84 12.05
C ALA A 18 10.81 -12.74 11.89
N ILE A 19 10.53 -13.58 12.89
CA ILE A 19 9.33 -14.43 12.90
C ILE A 19 8.07 -13.57 12.99
N SER A 20 8.02 -12.63 13.94
CA SER A 20 6.87 -11.74 14.12
C SER A 20 6.59 -10.90 12.87
N PHE A 21 7.65 -10.38 12.22
CA PHE A 21 7.54 -9.66 10.95
C PHE A 21 7.00 -10.55 9.82
N MET A 22 7.47 -11.79 9.73
CA MET A 22 6.92 -12.74 8.76
C MET A 22 5.45 -13.00 8.99
N GLU A 23 5.01 -13.22 10.23
CA GLU A 23 3.59 -13.43 10.53
C GLU A 23 2.74 -12.23 10.10
N VAL A 24 3.21 -11.01 10.35
CA VAL A 24 2.55 -9.78 9.88
C VAL A 24 2.52 -9.71 8.35
N ALA A 25 3.65 -9.99 7.69
CA ALA A 25 3.73 -9.96 6.23
C ALA A 25 2.84 -11.03 5.58
N PHE A 26 2.85 -12.25 6.11
CA PHE A 26 1.95 -13.32 5.71
C PHE A 26 0.50 -12.89 5.82
N ASN A 27 0.10 -12.35 6.97
CA ASN A 27 -1.27 -11.89 7.19
C ASN A 27 -1.66 -10.79 6.21
N TYR A 28 -0.78 -9.82 5.97
CA TYR A 28 -1.06 -8.73 5.05
C TYR A 28 -1.19 -9.22 3.60
N VAL A 29 -0.23 -9.99 3.10
CA VAL A 29 -0.25 -10.49 1.73
C VAL A 29 -1.46 -11.39 1.51
N LEU A 30 -1.73 -12.33 2.42
CA LEU A 30 -2.87 -13.23 2.28
C LEU A 30 -4.22 -12.51 2.37
N SER A 31 -4.31 -11.41 3.11
CA SER A 31 -5.55 -10.61 3.21
C SER A 31 -5.83 -9.77 1.96
N ASN A 32 -4.80 -9.48 1.15
CA ASN A 32 -4.91 -8.62 -0.03
C ASN A 32 -4.94 -9.39 -1.36
N ILE A 33 -4.61 -10.69 -1.36
CA ILE A 33 -4.72 -11.51 -2.57
C ILE A 33 -6.17 -12.04 -2.71
N PRO A 34 -6.81 -11.89 -3.88
CA PRO A 34 -8.12 -12.50 -4.13
C PRO A 34 -8.14 -14.00 -3.84
N PHE A 35 -9.14 -14.47 -3.09
CA PHE A 35 -9.23 -15.89 -2.70
C PHE A 35 -9.26 -16.85 -3.90
N SER A 36 -9.72 -16.42 -5.08
CA SER A 36 -9.67 -17.20 -6.32
C SER A 36 -8.25 -17.68 -6.66
N ILE A 37 -7.23 -16.87 -6.37
CA ILE A 37 -5.82 -17.21 -6.56
C ILE A 37 -5.33 -18.15 -5.45
N LEU A 38 -5.78 -17.91 -4.22
CA LEU A 38 -5.37 -18.68 -3.05
C LEU A 38 -6.04 -20.05 -2.93
N LYS A 39 -7.16 -20.27 -3.64
CA LYS A 39 -7.96 -21.49 -3.56
C LYS A 39 -7.16 -22.78 -3.80
N GLY A 40 -6.18 -22.74 -4.70
CA GLY A 40 -5.28 -23.87 -4.99
C GLY A 40 -4.36 -24.27 -3.83
N HIS A 41 -4.18 -23.38 -2.85
CA HIS A 41 -3.34 -23.59 -1.67
C HIS A 41 -4.15 -23.65 -0.37
N SER A 42 -5.48 -23.67 -0.46
CA SER A 42 -6.35 -23.72 0.70
C SER A 42 -6.58 -25.16 1.18
N SER A 43 -6.57 -25.35 2.50
CA SER A 43 -6.96 -26.59 3.16
C SER A 43 -8.41 -26.48 3.65
N LYS A 44 -9.15 -27.58 3.52
CA LYS A 44 -10.51 -27.68 4.04
C LYS A 44 -10.44 -27.97 5.54
N VAL A 45 -11.01 -27.08 6.36
CA VAL A 45 -11.10 -27.26 7.82
C VAL A 45 -12.56 -27.49 8.19
N ASN A 46 -12.84 -28.62 8.85
CA ASN A 46 -14.17 -28.93 9.33
C ASN A 46 -14.44 -28.17 10.65
N ILE A 47 -15.67 -27.68 10.79
CA ILE A 47 -16.15 -26.97 11.97
C ILE A 47 -16.96 -27.95 12.79
N THR A 48 -16.61 -28.10 14.07
CA THR A 48 -17.32 -28.97 15.01
C THR A 48 -18.50 -28.24 15.65
N SER A 49 -19.30 -28.94 16.47
CA SER A 49 -20.35 -28.30 17.29
C SER A 49 -19.78 -27.23 18.23
N ASP A 50 -18.55 -27.40 18.69
CA ASP A 50 -17.89 -26.48 19.62
C ASP A 50 -17.23 -25.30 18.88
N GLY A 51 -17.31 -25.29 17.55
CA GLY A 51 -16.63 -24.36 16.67
C GLY A 51 -15.24 -24.84 16.27
N VAL A 52 -14.46 -23.94 15.69
CA VAL A 52 -13.04 -24.14 15.39
C VAL A 52 -12.28 -22.83 15.56
N GLN A 53 -11.07 -22.90 16.10
CA GLN A 53 -10.26 -21.71 16.29
C GLN A 53 -9.85 -21.15 14.93
N VAL A 54 -10.25 -19.91 14.66
CA VAL A 54 -9.89 -19.21 13.44
C VAL A 54 -8.79 -18.24 13.79
N ARG A 55 -7.57 -18.61 13.44
CA ARG A 55 -6.39 -17.75 13.62
C ARG A 55 -6.12 -16.86 12.41
N PHE A 56 -6.71 -17.17 11.25
CA PHE A 56 -6.30 -16.62 9.95
C PHE A 56 -7.47 -16.45 8.96
N PHE A 57 -7.13 -15.97 7.76
CA PHE A 57 -8.02 -15.80 6.61
C PHE A 57 -8.79 -17.09 6.27
N TYR A 58 -10.10 -16.97 6.09
CA TYR A 58 -10.98 -18.05 5.66
C TYR A 58 -11.92 -17.55 4.56
N ASP A 59 -12.22 -18.42 3.60
CA ASP A 59 -13.27 -18.16 2.60
C ASP A 59 -14.65 -18.49 3.16
N ASN A 60 -15.66 -18.43 2.30
CA ASN A 60 -17.02 -18.89 2.52
C ASN A 60 -17.11 -20.11 3.45
N VAL A 61 -17.78 -19.91 4.57
CA VAL A 61 -18.19 -20.99 5.47
C VAL A 61 -19.34 -21.74 4.80
N VAL A 62 -19.25 -23.05 4.71
CA VAL A 62 -20.24 -23.92 4.06
C VAL A 62 -20.74 -24.95 5.06
N ARG A 63 -22.06 -25.18 5.11
CA ARG A 63 -22.69 -26.28 5.85
C ARG A 63 -23.43 -27.16 4.87
N GLY A 64 -23.03 -28.42 4.77
CA GLY A 64 -23.53 -29.35 3.75
C GLY A 64 -23.25 -28.82 2.33
N LYS A 65 -24.30 -28.35 1.64
CA LYS A 65 -24.20 -27.77 0.29
C LYS A 65 -24.51 -26.25 0.25
N ARG A 66 -24.63 -25.60 1.41
CA ARG A 66 -25.10 -24.21 1.51
C ARG A 66 -24.03 -23.32 2.10
N LYS A 67 -23.85 -22.16 1.48
CA LYS A 67 -23.01 -21.09 2.00
C LYS A 67 -23.69 -20.48 3.23
N CYS A 68 -22.94 -20.33 4.31
CA CYS A 68 -23.39 -19.70 5.54
C CYS A 68 -23.25 -18.18 5.41
N THR A 69 -24.19 -17.45 6.02
CA THR A 69 -24.14 -15.98 6.11
C THR A 69 -23.59 -15.56 7.47
N GLN A 70 -22.82 -14.48 7.52
CA GLN A 70 -22.30 -14.00 8.81
C GLN A 70 -23.45 -13.45 9.67
N ILE A 71 -23.44 -13.79 10.95
CA ILE A 71 -24.36 -13.29 11.97
C ILE A 71 -23.54 -12.37 12.88
N GLU A 72 -24.04 -11.16 13.12
CA GLU A 72 -23.41 -10.29 14.11
C GLU A 72 -23.63 -10.85 15.51
N ASN A 73 -22.66 -10.66 16.40
CA ASN A 73 -22.67 -11.29 17.73
C ASN A 73 -23.91 -10.93 18.56
N CYS A 74 -24.48 -9.73 18.37
CA CYS A 74 -25.72 -9.30 19.04
C CYS A 74 -26.98 -10.06 18.59
N PHE A 75 -26.96 -10.72 17.42
CA PHE A 75 -28.08 -11.49 16.89
C PHE A 75 -27.95 -13.00 17.10
N VAL A 76 -26.89 -13.48 17.77
CA VAL A 76 -26.63 -14.93 17.91
C VAL A 76 -27.74 -15.63 18.70
N GLU A 77 -28.21 -15.04 19.79
CA GLU A 77 -29.32 -15.60 20.59
C GLU A 77 -30.61 -15.67 19.76
N LEU A 78 -30.95 -14.58 19.07
CA LEU A 78 -32.12 -14.52 18.18
C LEU A 78 -32.01 -15.53 17.03
N ALA A 79 -30.82 -15.67 16.43
CA ALA A 79 -30.57 -16.62 15.36
C ALA A 79 -30.67 -18.10 15.79
N SER A 80 -30.58 -18.37 17.10
CA SER A 80 -30.73 -19.70 17.67
C SER A 80 -32.16 -20.05 18.08
N TYR A 81 -33.04 -19.05 18.21
CA TYR A 81 -34.42 -19.21 18.66
C TYR A 81 -35.36 -19.45 17.47
N ASP A 82 -36.11 -20.55 17.48
CA ASP A 82 -36.90 -21.02 16.33
C ASP A 82 -38.12 -20.17 16.00
N GLU A 83 -38.61 -19.36 16.94
CA GLU A 83 -39.67 -18.39 16.70
C GLU A 83 -39.15 -17.00 16.28
N SER A 84 -37.82 -16.80 16.21
CA SER A 84 -37.24 -15.53 15.76
C SER A 84 -37.27 -15.40 14.23
N GLU A 85 -37.47 -14.18 13.73
CA GLU A 85 -37.28 -13.87 12.30
C GLU A 85 -35.84 -14.06 11.83
N HIS A 86 -34.87 -14.02 12.75
CA HIS A 86 -33.46 -14.25 12.47
C HIS A 86 -33.05 -15.73 12.54
N TYR A 87 -33.99 -16.64 12.82
CA TYR A 87 -33.72 -18.05 13.07
C TYR A 87 -32.96 -18.71 11.91
N ARG A 88 -31.88 -19.42 12.25
CA ARG A 88 -31.04 -20.12 11.28
C ARG A 88 -31.41 -21.58 11.22
N THR A 89 -31.93 -21.98 10.07
CA THR A 89 -32.26 -23.36 9.76
C THR A 89 -31.14 -24.02 8.96
N SER A 90 -31.21 -25.35 8.76
CA SER A 90 -30.33 -26.01 7.77
C SER A 90 -30.49 -25.40 6.37
N TYR A 91 -31.72 -24.92 6.07
CA TYR A 91 -32.17 -23.92 5.07
C TYR A 91 -31.18 -22.81 4.71
N ASN A 92 -30.87 -22.05 5.76
CA ASN A 92 -30.21 -20.76 5.69
C ASN A 92 -29.23 -20.68 6.86
N PRO A 93 -28.13 -21.45 6.79
CA PRO A 93 -27.20 -21.51 7.90
C PRO A 93 -26.46 -20.17 8.03
N GLY A 94 -26.05 -19.85 9.25
CA GLY A 94 -25.20 -18.69 9.50
C GLY A 94 -23.99 -19.07 10.34
N PHE A 95 -22.99 -18.20 10.36
CA PHE A 95 -21.79 -18.38 11.18
C PHE A 95 -21.51 -17.11 11.99
N TYR A 96 -20.86 -17.27 13.13
CA TYR A 96 -20.45 -16.16 14.00
C TYR A 96 -19.10 -16.48 14.66
N ILE A 97 -18.44 -15.45 15.20
CA ILE A 97 -17.15 -15.61 15.89
C ILE A 97 -17.33 -15.19 17.35
N GLU A 98 -17.15 -16.15 18.24
CA GLU A 98 -17.23 -15.95 19.69
C GLU A 98 -15.92 -16.43 20.32
N ASN A 99 -15.23 -15.55 21.05
CA ASN A 99 -13.96 -15.86 21.70
C ASN A 99 -12.89 -16.46 20.75
N GLY A 100 -12.87 -15.99 19.49
CA GLY A 100 -11.95 -16.48 18.45
C GLY A 100 -12.30 -17.86 17.87
N LEU A 101 -13.44 -18.43 18.25
CA LEU A 101 -13.98 -19.66 17.67
C LEU A 101 -15.05 -19.30 16.64
N LEU A 102 -14.88 -19.77 15.40
CA LEU A 102 -15.91 -19.71 14.39
C LEU A 102 -16.90 -20.85 14.62
N LYS A 103 -18.16 -20.48 14.83
CA LYS A 103 -19.28 -21.39 15.08
C LYS A 103 -20.32 -21.25 13.99
N VAL A 104 -21.13 -22.29 13.79
CA VAL A 104 -22.17 -22.33 12.74
C VAL A 104 -23.52 -22.66 13.38
N LEU A 105 -24.56 -21.93 12.97
CA LEU A 105 -25.96 -22.16 13.32
C LEU A 105 -26.77 -22.65 12.10
N PRO A 106 -27.60 -23.70 12.25
CA PRO A 106 -27.63 -24.59 13.39
C PRO A 106 -26.33 -25.43 13.47
N ALA A 107 -26.02 -25.96 14.66
CA ALA A 107 -24.78 -26.70 14.88
C ALA A 107 -24.57 -27.81 13.80
N PRO A 108 -23.34 -28.02 13.30
CA PRO A 108 -23.06 -29.07 12.33
C PRO A 108 -23.43 -30.45 12.88
N THR A 109 -23.90 -31.35 12.01
CA THR A 109 -24.23 -32.73 12.37
C THR A 109 -23.39 -33.71 11.58
N VAL A 110 -23.32 -34.98 12.00
CA VAL A 110 -22.57 -36.04 11.27
C VAL A 110 -23.05 -36.18 9.81
N LYS A 111 -24.32 -35.87 9.52
CA LYS A 111 -24.89 -35.91 8.16
C LYS A 111 -24.65 -34.62 7.38
N GLU A 112 -24.49 -33.50 8.07
CA GLU A 112 -24.32 -32.16 7.50
C GLU A 112 -23.13 -31.46 8.18
N ASN A 113 -21.92 -31.83 7.77
CA ASN A 113 -20.70 -31.20 8.24
C ASN A 113 -20.64 -29.73 7.77
N ALA A 114 -20.09 -28.86 8.61
CA ALA A 114 -19.70 -27.52 8.19
C ALA A 114 -18.19 -27.44 8.04
N TYR A 115 -17.73 -26.60 7.11
CA TYR A 115 -16.33 -26.41 6.83
C TYR A 115 -16.10 -25.03 6.19
N PHE A 116 -14.87 -24.55 6.25
CA PHE A 116 -14.39 -23.47 5.40
C PHE A 116 -13.06 -23.87 4.76
N PHE A 117 -12.66 -23.12 3.76
CA PHE A 117 -11.32 -23.21 3.21
C PHE A 117 -10.47 -22.12 3.85
N THR A 118 -9.33 -22.50 4.39
CA THR A 118 -8.35 -21.57 4.94
C THR A 118 -6.98 -21.90 4.42
N ILE A 119 -6.09 -20.93 4.51
CA ILE A 119 -4.70 -21.13 4.16
C ILE A 119 -4.01 -21.34 5.50
N THR A 120 -3.55 -22.56 5.72
CA THR A 120 -2.81 -22.87 6.93
C THR A 120 -1.51 -22.08 6.90
N ILE A 121 -1.43 -21.02 7.71
CA ILE A 121 -0.17 -20.35 7.95
C ILE A 121 0.68 -21.31 8.78
N PRO A 122 1.83 -21.77 8.27
CA PRO A 122 2.71 -22.63 9.04
C PRO A 122 3.09 -21.91 10.33
N THR A 123 3.02 -22.61 11.45
CA THR A 123 3.49 -22.04 12.72
C THR A 123 5.01 -21.90 12.61
N LEU A 124 5.47 -20.66 12.51
CA LEU A 124 6.88 -20.32 12.40
C LEU A 124 7.46 -20.40 13.81
N ASN A 125 8.16 -21.49 14.14
CA ASN A 125 9.00 -21.54 15.33
C ASN A 125 10.47 -21.59 14.93
N SER A 126 11.36 -21.19 15.83
CA SER A 126 12.80 -21.10 15.55
C SER A 126 13.45 -22.41 15.09
N ASN A 127 12.77 -23.55 15.26
CA ASN A 127 13.28 -24.90 15.00
C ASN A 127 12.61 -25.60 13.79
N THR A 128 11.44 -25.16 13.32
CA THR A 128 10.64 -25.85 12.27
C THR A 128 10.67 -25.20 10.90
N LEU A 129 11.38 -24.10 10.71
CA LEU A 129 11.46 -23.37 9.43
C LEU A 129 12.21 -24.12 8.30
N ASN A 130 12.60 -25.37 8.54
CA ASN A 130 13.12 -26.29 7.53
C ASN A 130 12.02 -27.13 6.85
N THR A 131 10.77 -27.05 7.29
CA THR A 131 9.68 -27.74 6.57
C THR A 131 9.31 -26.95 5.33
N ASP A 132 9.32 -27.59 4.16
CA ASP A 132 8.94 -27.03 2.87
C ASP A 132 7.58 -26.34 2.94
N ILE A 133 7.59 -25.03 3.16
CA ILE A 133 6.40 -24.20 3.06
C ILE A 133 6.12 -24.06 1.56
N THR A 134 5.36 -24.99 0.99
CA THR A 134 4.95 -24.96 -0.41
C THR A 134 3.72 -24.06 -0.58
N PHE A 135 3.88 -22.78 -0.30
CA PHE A 135 3.12 -21.80 -1.07
C PHE A 135 3.77 -21.79 -2.46
N GLY A 136 2.99 -21.81 -3.54
CA GLY A 136 3.58 -21.71 -4.88
C GLY A 136 4.57 -20.54 -4.93
N GLU A 137 5.68 -20.67 -5.66
CA GLU A 137 6.80 -19.70 -5.63
C GLU A 137 6.34 -18.23 -5.71
N ASN A 138 5.27 -17.97 -6.45
CA ASN A 138 4.67 -16.65 -6.60
C ASN A 138 4.19 -16.03 -5.28
N ILE A 139 3.46 -16.78 -4.45
CA ILE A 139 2.95 -16.28 -3.16
C ILE A 139 4.14 -16.04 -2.21
N LEU A 140 5.11 -16.95 -2.23
CA LEU A 140 6.34 -16.83 -1.45
C LEU A 140 7.12 -15.56 -1.80
N ASN A 141 7.21 -15.23 -3.10
CA ASN A 141 7.86 -14.02 -3.60
C ASN A 141 7.10 -12.75 -3.23
N CYS A 142 5.76 -12.75 -3.23
CA CYS A 142 4.97 -11.61 -2.76
C CYS A 142 5.17 -11.35 -1.26
N ILE A 143 5.23 -12.41 -0.45
CA ILE A 143 5.50 -12.30 0.99
C ILE A 143 6.92 -11.78 1.22
N LEU A 144 7.91 -12.27 0.46
CA LEU A 144 9.29 -11.77 0.51
C LEU A 144 9.38 -10.29 0.15
N LEU A 145 8.70 -9.87 -0.92
CA LEU A 145 8.69 -8.48 -1.37
C LEU A 145 8.07 -7.56 -0.31
N TYR A 146 6.92 -7.95 0.25
CA TYR A 146 6.26 -7.16 1.28
C TYR A 146 7.05 -7.14 2.60
N THR A 147 7.69 -8.26 2.95
CA THR A 147 8.60 -8.33 4.11
C THR A 147 9.79 -7.39 3.89
N ALA A 148 10.43 -7.41 2.71
CA ALA A 148 11.53 -6.51 2.38
C ALA A 148 11.10 -5.03 2.42
N PHE A 149 9.88 -4.72 1.98
CA PHE A 149 9.29 -3.38 2.05
C PHE A 149 9.01 -2.91 3.49
N LEU A 150 8.42 -3.78 4.33
CA LEU A 150 8.21 -3.47 5.75
C LEU A 150 9.55 -3.24 6.46
N ILE A 151 10.54 -4.06 6.13
CA ILE A 151 11.90 -3.95 6.65
C ILE A 151 12.56 -2.63 6.23
N SER A 152 12.41 -2.21 4.97
CA SER A 152 12.95 -0.93 4.51
C SER A 152 12.28 0.28 5.14
N ASN A 153 11.02 0.15 5.58
CA ASN A 153 10.23 1.25 6.15
C ASN A 153 10.29 1.36 7.69
N ASN A 154 10.55 0.27 8.43
CA ASN A 154 10.43 0.28 9.89
C ASN A 154 11.69 0.61 10.69
N ASP A 155 12.91 0.54 10.14
CA ASP A 155 14.04 1.27 10.73
C ASP A 155 15.28 1.35 9.83
N LEU A 156 15.70 2.60 9.62
CA LEU A 156 16.87 3.06 8.89
C LEU A 156 18.07 2.99 9.83
N THR A 157 19.04 2.08 9.62
CA THR A 157 20.48 2.27 9.99
C THR A 157 21.37 1.05 9.72
N VAL A 158 20.83 -0.17 9.62
CA VAL A 158 21.68 -1.39 9.62
C VAL A 158 21.64 -2.20 8.31
N ILE A 159 20.75 -1.86 7.36
CA ILE A 159 20.60 -2.67 6.16
C ILE A 159 21.49 -2.13 5.05
N ASN A 160 22.44 -2.97 4.62
CA ASN A 160 23.33 -2.70 3.50
C ASN A 160 22.49 -2.47 2.23
N HIS A 161 22.37 -1.21 1.82
CA HIS A 161 21.57 -0.79 0.67
C HIS A 161 21.95 -1.53 -0.63
N ALA A 162 23.21 -1.97 -0.77
CA ALA A 162 23.66 -2.74 -1.92
C ALA A 162 23.01 -4.13 -1.97
N GLU A 163 22.80 -4.75 -0.82
CA GLU A 163 22.23 -6.09 -0.70
C GLU A 163 20.70 -6.04 -0.89
N LEU A 164 20.04 -5.02 -0.34
CA LEU A 164 18.62 -4.76 -0.59
C LEU A 164 18.35 -4.47 -2.07
N LYS A 165 19.22 -3.67 -2.72
CA LYS A 165 19.16 -3.39 -4.16
C LYS A 165 19.36 -4.67 -4.99
N SER A 166 20.29 -5.55 -4.60
CA SER A 166 20.48 -6.84 -5.24
C SER A 166 19.25 -7.75 -5.11
N ILE A 167 18.59 -7.73 -3.95
CA ILE A 167 17.35 -8.51 -3.72
C ILE A 167 16.20 -7.94 -4.55
N ILE A 168 16.03 -6.61 -4.57
CA ILE A 168 15.01 -5.94 -5.39
C ILE A 168 15.25 -6.22 -6.87
N SER A 169 16.50 -6.15 -7.36
CA SER A 169 16.84 -6.51 -8.74
C SER A 169 16.52 -7.97 -9.04
N SER A 170 16.90 -8.90 -8.17
CA SER A 170 16.59 -10.33 -8.35
C SER A 170 15.08 -10.61 -8.35
N ILE A 171 14.30 -9.89 -7.53
CA ILE A 171 12.83 -9.99 -7.53
C ILE A 171 12.22 -9.34 -8.77
N SER A 172 12.73 -8.19 -9.21
CA SER A 172 12.33 -7.54 -10.46
C SER A 172 12.59 -8.44 -11.67
N ASP A 173 13.73 -9.14 -11.68
CA ASP A 173 14.05 -10.13 -12.70
C ASP A 173 13.08 -11.32 -12.64
N SER A 174 12.75 -11.80 -11.43
CA SER A 174 11.77 -12.88 -11.23
C SER A 174 10.35 -12.47 -11.64
N ILE A 175 9.93 -11.24 -11.37
CA ILE A 175 8.65 -10.67 -11.82
C ILE A 175 8.66 -10.48 -13.34
N SER A 176 9.77 -10.05 -13.92
CA SER A 176 9.93 -9.94 -15.37
C SER A 176 9.85 -11.30 -16.04
N ILE A 177 10.38 -12.36 -15.40
CA ILE A 177 10.21 -13.75 -15.81
C ILE A 177 8.74 -14.15 -15.71
N ILE A 178 8.02 -13.85 -14.62
CA ILE A 178 6.58 -14.13 -14.47
C ILE A 178 5.75 -13.41 -15.54
N ILE A 179 6.02 -12.14 -15.78
CA ILE A 179 5.36 -11.36 -16.85
C ILE A 179 5.72 -11.97 -18.20
N SER A 180 6.97 -12.40 -18.40
CA SER A 180 7.38 -13.10 -19.61
C SER A 180 6.69 -14.46 -19.74
N ASP A 181 6.47 -15.23 -18.68
CA ASP A 181 5.83 -16.55 -18.71
C ASP A 181 4.31 -16.42 -18.91
N ILE A 182 3.69 -15.37 -18.36
CA ILE A 182 2.31 -14.99 -18.64
C ILE A 182 2.16 -14.53 -20.10
N ASN A 183 3.15 -13.81 -20.63
CA ASN A 183 3.17 -13.34 -22.03
C ASN A 183 3.66 -14.40 -23.03
N ASN A 184 4.40 -15.42 -22.57
CA ASN A 184 4.92 -16.56 -23.31
C ASN A 184 3.96 -17.76 -23.24
N VAL A 185 2.70 -17.53 -22.87
CA VAL A 185 1.60 -18.31 -23.44
C VAL A 185 1.56 -18.01 -24.94
N GLU A 186 2.53 -18.53 -25.68
CA GLU A 186 2.60 -18.44 -27.13
C GLU A 186 1.77 -19.58 -27.74
N ILE A 187 0.70 -19.16 -28.42
CA ILE A 187 0.31 -19.76 -29.68
C ILE A 187 1.58 -19.71 -30.56
N GLU A 188 2.15 -20.87 -30.87
CA GLU A 188 3.43 -21.04 -31.57
C GLU A 188 3.62 -20.03 -32.70
N LYS A 189 4.68 -19.21 -32.59
CA LYS A 189 5.18 -18.43 -33.71
C LYS A 189 6.68 -18.67 -33.87
N GLN A 190 7.02 -19.46 -34.88
CA GLN A 190 8.40 -19.73 -35.27
C GLN A 190 9.13 -18.44 -35.64
N ILE A 191 10.25 -18.20 -34.96
CA ILE A 191 11.17 -17.09 -35.21
C ILE A 191 12.24 -17.57 -36.20
N TYR A 192 12.39 -16.84 -37.31
CA TYR A 192 13.63 -16.81 -38.08
C TYR A 192 14.34 -15.49 -37.80
N THR A 193 15.60 -15.59 -37.35
CA THR A 193 16.49 -14.46 -37.14
C THR A 193 17.01 -13.93 -38.47
N SER A 194 16.79 -12.64 -38.75
CA SER A 194 17.61 -11.89 -39.69
C SER A 194 18.05 -10.58 -39.07
N SER A 195 19.34 -10.29 -39.24
CA SER A 195 20.00 -9.08 -38.77
C SER A 195 19.49 -7.87 -39.56
N TYR A 196 18.79 -6.96 -38.88
CA TYR A 196 18.33 -5.70 -39.46
C TYR A 196 19.16 -4.55 -38.90
N THR A 197 19.76 -3.77 -39.80
CA THR A 197 20.39 -2.48 -39.48
C THR A 197 19.32 -1.41 -39.27
N LYS A 198 19.38 -0.76 -38.11
CA LYS A 198 18.47 0.28 -37.61
C LYS A 198 18.29 1.42 -38.64
N PRO A 199 17.06 1.85 -38.97
CA PRO A 199 16.80 3.10 -39.67
C PRO A 199 17.00 4.28 -38.70
N ASP A 200 17.75 5.30 -39.12
CA ASP A 200 18.23 6.39 -38.25
C ASP A 200 17.20 7.48 -37.86
N ASP A 201 15.94 7.42 -38.30
CA ASP A 201 15.04 8.60 -38.21
C ASP A 201 13.69 8.37 -37.50
N ILE A 202 13.67 7.80 -36.30
CA ILE A 202 12.51 7.93 -35.39
C ILE A 202 13.00 8.22 -33.97
N ASN A 203 13.28 9.50 -33.70
CA ASN A 203 13.47 10.01 -32.35
C ASN A 203 12.09 10.33 -31.76
N VAL A 204 11.42 9.33 -31.19
CA VAL A 204 10.26 9.56 -30.31
C VAL A 204 10.78 9.40 -28.89
N ASP A 205 11.30 10.50 -28.37
CA ASP A 205 11.71 10.65 -26.98
C ASP A 205 10.42 10.77 -26.16
N VAL A 206 9.95 9.65 -25.61
CA VAL A 206 8.93 9.68 -24.56
C VAL A 206 9.70 9.97 -23.29
N ASP A 207 9.79 11.25 -22.92
CA ASP A 207 10.54 11.66 -21.75
C ASP A 207 9.82 11.20 -20.47
N ILE A 208 10.28 10.07 -19.93
CA ILE A 208 9.79 9.52 -18.66
C ILE A 208 10.18 10.46 -17.50
N ALA A 209 11.16 11.36 -17.69
CA ALA A 209 11.57 12.32 -16.66
C ALA A 209 10.48 13.35 -16.35
N ASP A 210 9.72 13.81 -17.36
CA ASP A 210 8.59 14.74 -17.16
C ASP A 210 7.52 14.16 -16.22
N PHE A 211 7.28 12.85 -16.27
CA PHE A 211 6.31 12.20 -15.39
C PHE A 211 6.80 12.10 -13.95
N ALA A 212 8.10 11.84 -13.75
CA ALA A 212 8.71 11.82 -12.42
C ALA A 212 8.72 13.22 -11.79
N GLU A 213 9.02 14.27 -12.57
CA GLU A 213 9.01 15.66 -12.11
C GLU A 213 7.60 16.13 -11.70
N THR A 214 6.56 15.68 -12.40
CA THR A 214 5.16 15.98 -12.04
C THR A 214 4.76 15.35 -10.70
N ILE A 215 5.20 14.11 -10.41
CA ILE A 215 4.94 13.43 -9.13
C ILE A 215 5.72 14.08 -7.98
N GLU A 216 6.96 14.52 -8.24
CA GLU A 216 7.81 15.13 -7.21
C GLU A 216 7.29 16.53 -6.82
N THR A 217 6.84 17.32 -7.81
CA THR A 217 6.18 18.61 -7.59
C THR A 217 4.87 18.45 -6.80
N PHE A 218 4.13 17.37 -7.03
CA PHE A 218 2.91 17.04 -6.30
C PHE A 218 3.18 16.71 -4.82
N ASN A 219 4.23 15.94 -4.52
CA ASN A 219 4.60 15.63 -3.14
C ASN A 219 5.08 16.85 -2.35
N LEU A 220 5.76 17.79 -3.01
CA LEU A 220 6.23 19.02 -2.37
C LEU A 220 5.06 19.92 -1.96
N SER A 221 4.05 20.12 -2.82
CA SER A 221 2.90 21.00 -2.50
C SER A 221 2.05 20.47 -1.35
N LEU A 222 1.85 19.14 -1.28
CA LEU A 222 1.11 18.53 -0.18
C LEU A 222 1.87 18.65 1.16
N SER A 223 3.20 18.52 1.13
CA SER A 223 4.03 18.62 2.33
C SER A 223 4.12 20.06 2.89
N GLU A 224 4.17 21.06 2.03
CA GLU A 224 4.14 22.48 2.44
C GLU A 224 2.77 22.88 2.96
N PHE A 225 1.70 22.37 2.35
CA PHE A 225 0.34 22.60 2.82
C PHE A 225 0.06 21.94 4.18
N LEU A 226 0.53 20.71 4.40
CA LEU A 226 0.39 20.04 5.70
C LEU A 226 1.12 20.77 6.84
N LYS A 227 2.21 21.50 6.54
CA LYS A 227 2.88 22.39 7.51
C LYS A 227 2.04 23.63 7.85
N GLU A 228 1.14 24.04 6.96
CA GLU A 228 0.20 25.15 7.20
C GLU A 228 -0.96 24.73 8.12
N ILE A 229 -1.17 23.41 8.29
CA ILE A 229 -2.13 22.80 9.24
C ILE A 229 -1.40 22.49 10.56
N ASP A 230 -0.55 23.40 11.04
CA ASP A 230 -0.01 23.30 12.39
C ASP A 230 -1.05 23.83 13.37
N PHE A 231 -1.72 22.89 14.04
CA PHE A 231 -2.71 23.19 15.05
C PHE A 231 -1.99 23.56 16.35
N ASP A 232 -1.64 24.84 16.49
CA ASP A 232 -1.04 25.34 17.71
C ASP A 232 -2.08 25.35 18.86
N ILE A 233 -2.13 24.24 19.60
CA ILE A 233 -2.96 24.05 20.77
C ILE A 233 -2.41 24.79 22.00
N THR A 234 -1.23 25.41 21.92
CA THR A 234 -0.65 26.12 23.08
C THR A 234 -1.46 27.37 23.44
N GLU A 235 -2.22 27.93 22.50
CA GLU A 235 -3.17 29.04 22.77
C GLU A 235 -4.44 28.60 23.53
N LEU A 236 -4.70 27.30 23.65
CA LEU A 236 -5.88 26.69 24.31
C LEU A 236 -5.64 26.29 25.77
N ALA A 237 -4.66 26.91 26.43
CA ALA A 237 -4.40 26.68 27.85
C ALA A 237 -5.69 26.88 28.68
N ILE A 238 -6.02 25.85 29.48
CA ILE A 238 -7.15 25.91 30.41
C ILE A 238 -6.87 27.07 31.38
N PRO A 239 -7.79 28.04 31.52
CA PRO A 239 -7.58 29.15 32.43
C PRO A 239 -7.37 28.59 33.85
N ASP A 240 -6.36 29.10 34.54
CA ASP A 240 -6.16 28.75 35.95
C ASP A 240 -7.32 29.34 36.78
N ILE A 241 -8.17 28.44 37.27
CA ILE A 241 -9.31 28.74 38.14
C ILE A 241 -8.92 28.31 39.55
N ALA A 242 -7.92 28.99 40.10
CA ALA A 242 -7.64 28.90 41.53
C ALA A 242 -8.69 29.72 42.30
N PHE A 243 -9.42 29.05 43.19
CA PHE A 243 -10.17 29.74 44.22
C PHE A 243 -9.16 30.24 45.26
N GLN A 244 -9.17 31.54 45.50
CA GLN A 244 -8.39 32.11 46.59
C GLN A 244 -9.00 31.62 47.90
N ASP A 245 -8.22 30.90 48.70
CA ASP A 245 -8.64 30.52 50.04
C ASP A 245 -8.78 31.79 50.87
N PHE A 246 -9.98 32.01 51.36
CA PHE A 246 -10.23 33.15 52.22
C PHE A 246 -10.23 32.69 53.68
N GLU A 247 -9.22 33.13 54.43
CA GLU A 247 -9.23 33.01 55.88
C GLU A 247 -10.09 34.12 56.48
N TYR A 248 -11.24 33.76 57.05
CA TYR A 248 -12.06 34.71 57.80
C TYR A 248 -12.18 34.29 59.25
N ASP A 249 -12.00 35.28 60.12
CA ASP A 249 -12.25 35.14 61.54
C ASP A 249 -13.70 35.51 61.85
N PHE A 250 -14.52 34.48 62.10
CA PHE A 250 -15.89 34.62 62.61
C PHE A 250 -15.94 34.62 64.15
N SER A 251 -14.83 34.94 64.83
CA SER A 251 -14.78 34.95 66.29
C SER A 251 -15.87 35.85 66.88
N PHE A 252 -16.77 35.20 67.61
CA PHE A 252 -17.86 35.86 68.31
C PHE A 252 -17.50 35.94 69.79
N ASN A 253 -16.99 37.09 70.22
CA ASN A 253 -16.70 37.31 71.63
C ASN A 253 -17.99 37.71 72.35
N ILE A 254 -18.65 36.72 72.96
CA ILE A 254 -19.87 36.94 73.76
C ILE A 254 -19.46 37.72 75.01
N PRO A 255 -20.00 38.92 75.25
CA PRO A 255 -19.78 39.62 76.52
C PRO A 255 -20.22 38.71 77.67
N THR A 256 -19.55 38.75 78.81
CA THR A 256 -20.01 38.01 79.99
C THR A 256 -21.36 38.56 80.44
N GLU A 257 -22.33 37.68 80.67
CA GLU A 257 -23.65 38.06 81.19
C GLU A 257 -23.48 38.77 82.55
N PRO A 258 -24.12 39.94 82.78
CA PRO A 258 -24.00 40.63 84.04
C PRO A 258 -24.65 39.80 85.16
N ILE A 259 -23.93 39.61 86.27
CA ILE A 259 -24.47 38.92 87.45
C ILE A 259 -25.51 39.82 88.10
N ILE A 260 -26.79 39.44 87.99
CA ILE A 260 -27.89 40.16 88.66
C ILE A 260 -27.92 39.73 90.12
N ASN A 261 -27.41 40.59 91.01
CA ASN A 261 -27.53 40.38 92.44
C ASN A 261 -28.80 41.09 92.95
N LEU A 262 -29.82 40.30 93.28
CA LEU A 262 -31.06 40.80 93.88
C LEU A 262 -31.03 40.82 95.40
N THR A 263 -30.08 40.13 96.02
CA THR A 263 -30.01 39.94 97.48
C THR A 263 -29.95 41.28 98.22
N GLU A 264 -29.23 42.28 97.69
CA GLU A 264 -29.15 43.62 98.28
C GLU A 264 -30.50 44.36 98.19
N ALA A 265 -31.16 44.32 97.03
CA ALA A 265 -32.47 44.94 96.85
C ALA A 265 -33.54 44.28 97.71
N GLU A 266 -33.56 42.94 97.77
CA GLU A 266 -34.47 42.14 98.59
C GLU A 266 -34.27 42.41 100.09
N ALA A 267 -33.01 42.53 100.55
CA ALA A 267 -32.71 42.89 101.93
C ALA A 267 -33.24 44.29 102.29
N HIS A 268 -33.08 45.27 101.41
CA HIS A 268 -33.61 46.62 101.63
C HIS A 268 -35.14 46.68 101.58
N LEU A 269 -35.78 45.91 100.70
CA LEU A 269 -37.23 45.77 100.68
C LEU A 269 -37.77 45.12 101.95
N ALA A 270 -37.12 44.05 102.43
CA ALA A 270 -37.45 43.39 103.69
C ALA A 270 -37.27 44.35 104.89
N ASN A 271 -36.20 45.16 104.92
CA ASN A 271 -35.96 46.16 105.95
C ASN A 271 -37.02 47.28 105.92
N ALA A 272 -37.41 47.76 104.74
CA ALA A 272 -38.50 48.74 104.60
C ALA A 272 -39.84 48.17 105.09
N GLN A 273 -40.15 46.93 104.71
CA GLN A 273 -41.35 46.21 105.15
C GLN A 273 -41.35 45.97 106.66
N SER A 274 -40.22 45.58 107.26
CA SER A 274 -40.10 45.42 108.71
C SER A 274 -40.30 46.76 109.43
N THR A 275 -39.69 47.84 108.92
CA THR A 275 -39.82 49.19 109.50
C THR A 275 -41.28 49.65 109.52
N ILE A 276 -42.04 49.41 108.45
CA ILE A 276 -43.47 49.75 108.39
C ILE A 276 -44.32 48.74 109.17
N GLY A 277 -44.03 47.45 109.07
CA GLY A 277 -44.77 46.38 109.73
C GLY A 277 -44.72 46.47 111.25
N THR A 278 -43.60 46.96 111.80
CA THR A 278 -43.53 47.29 113.23
C THR A 278 -44.55 48.35 113.63
N LEU A 279 -44.86 49.34 112.79
CA LEU A 279 -45.91 50.35 113.04
C LEU A 279 -47.33 49.75 113.04
N LEU A 280 -47.59 48.71 112.25
CA LEU A 280 -48.93 48.12 112.07
C LEU A 280 -49.25 46.97 113.03
N SER A 281 -48.22 46.40 113.67
CA SER A 281 -48.34 45.29 114.61
C SER A 281 -48.87 45.78 115.96
N SER A 282 -50.12 45.43 116.30
CA SER A 282 -50.73 45.67 117.63
C SER A 282 -49.93 45.04 118.78
N ASP A 283 -49.16 44.00 118.48
CA ASP A 283 -48.39 43.21 119.44
C ASP A 283 -46.99 43.78 119.68
N SER A 284 -46.60 44.83 118.95
CA SER A 284 -45.39 45.60 119.21
C SER A 284 -45.74 46.68 120.23
N LEU A 285 -45.26 46.49 121.47
CA LEU A 285 -45.48 47.39 122.62
C LEU A 285 -45.17 48.88 122.34
N ASN A 286 -44.36 49.18 121.32
CA ASN A 286 -43.98 50.55 120.97
C ASN A 286 -44.84 51.18 119.85
N ALA A 287 -45.45 50.38 118.98
CA ALA A 287 -46.09 50.89 117.77
C ALA A 287 -47.56 51.23 117.94
N SER A 288 -48.29 50.39 118.69
CA SER A 288 -49.63 50.74 119.16
C SER A 288 -49.59 51.96 120.08
N PHE A 289 -48.49 52.10 120.85
CA PHE A 289 -48.23 53.27 121.71
C PHE A 289 -48.05 54.56 120.90
N TRP A 290 -47.16 54.60 119.89
CA TRP A 290 -46.93 55.79 119.06
C TRP A 290 -48.14 56.21 118.22
N LEU A 291 -48.91 55.23 117.72
CA LEU A 291 -50.14 55.51 116.99
C LEU A 291 -51.27 55.97 117.92
N SER A 292 -51.26 55.59 119.20
CA SER A 292 -52.26 56.00 120.20
C SER A 292 -51.94 57.33 120.90
N ASP A 293 -50.66 57.68 121.03
CA ASP A 293 -50.17 58.91 121.68
C ASP A 293 -49.87 60.03 120.67
N GLU A 294 -50.24 59.82 119.39
CA GLU A 294 -50.06 60.74 118.27
C GLU A 294 -48.67 61.38 118.17
N ASP A 295 -47.56 60.65 118.40
CA ASP A 295 -46.21 61.20 118.17
C ASP A 295 -45.90 61.21 116.67
N PRO A 296 -46.09 62.34 115.96
CA PRO A 296 -45.98 62.39 114.52
C PRO A 296 -44.51 62.34 114.10
N GLU A 297 -43.56 62.68 114.98
CA GLU A 297 -42.13 62.69 114.68
C GLU A 297 -41.59 61.27 114.53
N MET A 298 -42.03 60.35 115.40
CA MET A 298 -41.62 58.94 115.32
C MET A 298 -42.22 58.21 114.12
N VAL A 299 -43.49 58.49 113.78
CA VAL A 299 -44.11 57.99 112.54
C VAL A 299 -43.39 58.54 111.31
N ASN A 300 -43.11 59.85 111.29
CA ASN A 300 -42.39 60.48 110.17
C ASN A 300 -40.95 59.93 110.04
N SER A 301 -40.27 59.65 111.15
CA SER A 301 -38.94 59.04 111.16
C SER A 301 -38.95 57.62 110.56
N ALA A 302 -39.89 56.77 110.99
CA ALA A 302 -40.03 55.42 110.45
C ALA A 302 -40.40 55.42 108.95
N VAL A 303 -41.30 56.32 108.54
CA VAL A 303 -41.64 56.52 107.11
C VAL A 303 -40.43 57.02 106.32
N SER A 304 -39.61 57.90 106.89
CA SER A 304 -38.38 58.41 106.26
C SER A 304 -37.33 57.30 106.08
N ILE A 305 -37.13 56.45 107.10
CA ILE A 305 -36.21 55.30 107.03
C ILE A 305 -36.69 54.28 106.00
N ALA A 306 -37.98 53.93 106.00
CA ALA A 306 -38.55 53.02 105.01
C ALA A 306 -38.43 53.60 103.58
N SER A 307 -38.66 54.90 103.42
CA SER A 307 -38.48 55.61 102.14
C SER A 307 -37.02 55.60 101.67
N SER A 308 -36.06 55.72 102.59
CA SER A 308 -34.63 55.60 102.29
C SER A 308 -34.27 54.18 101.82
N HIS A 309 -34.77 53.13 102.47
CA HIS A 309 -34.57 51.76 102.03
C HIS A 309 -35.21 51.47 100.67
N LEU A 310 -36.41 52.00 100.41
CA LEU A 310 -37.04 51.91 99.09
C LEU A 310 -36.22 52.64 98.01
N ALA A 311 -35.65 53.80 98.33
CA ALA A 311 -34.77 54.53 97.41
C ALA A 311 -33.50 53.73 97.08
N ILE A 312 -32.87 53.08 98.06
CA ILE A 312 -31.69 52.22 97.85
C ILE A 312 -32.06 51.01 96.99
N ALA A 313 -33.13 50.29 97.32
CA ALA A 313 -33.60 49.16 96.52
C ALA A 313 -33.88 49.58 95.06
N LYS A 314 -34.50 50.74 94.87
CA LYS A 314 -34.72 51.33 93.53
C LYS A 314 -33.41 51.59 92.80
N THR A 315 -32.40 52.18 93.44
CA THR A 315 -31.09 52.42 92.83
C THR A 315 -30.38 51.12 92.45
N VAL A 316 -30.46 50.06 93.27
CA VAL A 316 -29.90 48.74 92.95
C VAL A 316 -30.58 48.14 91.72
N LEU A 317 -31.91 48.21 91.65
CA LEU A 317 -32.68 47.75 90.49
C LEU A 317 -32.37 48.56 89.23
N GLU A 318 -32.23 49.88 89.33
CA GLU A 318 -31.82 50.76 88.22
C GLU A 318 -30.42 50.43 87.72
N LYS A 319 -29.47 50.13 88.62
CA LYS A 319 -28.12 49.69 88.26
C LYS A 319 -28.12 48.34 87.54
N ASN A 320 -28.90 47.37 88.01
CA ASN A 320 -29.07 46.07 87.35
C ASN A 320 -29.71 46.24 85.96
N SER A 321 -30.76 47.07 85.87
CA SER A 321 -31.41 47.42 84.59
C SER A 321 -30.44 48.08 83.61
N SER A 322 -29.64 49.05 84.07
CA SER A 322 -28.63 49.70 83.24
C SER A 322 -27.55 48.72 82.78
N SER A 323 -27.09 47.82 83.65
CA SER A 323 -26.09 46.80 83.29
C SER A 323 -26.62 45.84 82.22
N TYR A 324 -27.89 45.44 82.33
CA TYR A 324 -28.56 44.62 81.31
C TYR A 324 -28.74 45.37 79.98
N ASN A 325 -29.08 46.66 80.02
CA ASN A 325 -29.16 47.50 78.83
C ASN A 325 -27.81 47.62 78.12
N THR A 326 -26.71 47.79 78.86
CA THR A 326 -25.35 47.80 78.31
C THR A 326 -24.98 46.45 77.70
N TYR A 327 -25.28 45.34 78.38
CA TYR A 327 -25.07 43.99 77.85
C TYR A 327 -25.82 43.77 76.52
N ASN A 328 -27.09 44.16 76.44
CA ASN A 328 -27.88 44.07 75.21
C ASN A 328 -27.31 44.94 74.08
N GLN A 329 -26.83 46.16 74.40
CA GLN A 329 -26.16 47.01 73.41
C GLN A 329 -24.87 46.37 72.88
N MET A 330 -24.08 45.72 73.75
CA MET A 330 -22.87 45.00 73.36
C MET A 330 -23.20 43.79 72.47
N ILE A 331 -24.21 42.99 72.83
CA ILE A 331 -24.70 41.89 71.98
C ILE A 331 -25.13 42.41 70.61
N ASN A 332 -25.96 43.45 70.56
CA ASN A 332 -26.45 44.01 69.30
C ASN A 332 -25.30 44.56 68.44
N THR A 333 -24.27 45.13 69.07
CA THR A 333 -23.06 45.58 68.39
C THR A 333 -22.27 44.41 67.79
N GLN A 334 -22.05 43.34 68.56
CA GLN A 334 -21.34 42.15 68.07
C GLN A 334 -22.14 41.45 66.96
N TYR A 335 -23.46 41.35 67.10
CA TYR A 335 -24.34 40.84 66.07
C TYR A 335 -24.28 41.69 64.79
N GLY A 336 -24.25 43.02 64.91
CA GLY A 336 -24.08 43.93 63.78
C GLY A 336 -22.74 43.72 63.05
N LYS A 337 -21.64 43.54 63.79
CA LYS A 337 -20.32 43.23 63.21
C LYS A 337 -20.32 41.88 62.49
N LEU A 338 -20.89 40.84 63.12
CA LEU A 338 -21.01 39.52 62.51
C LEU A 338 -21.81 39.59 61.20
N LYS A 339 -22.94 40.29 61.21
CA LYS A 339 -23.76 40.51 60.02
C LYS A 339 -22.98 41.20 58.89
N LEU A 340 -22.25 42.28 59.20
CA LEU A 340 -21.42 42.99 58.21
C LEU A 340 -20.32 42.11 57.63
N ASN A 341 -19.67 41.27 58.46
CA ASN A 341 -18.66 40.32 58.00
C ASN A 341 -19.27 39.25 57.09
N ILE A 342 -20.47 38.73 57.42
CA ILE A 342 -21.20 37.79 56.57
C ILE A 342 -21.59 38.45 55.23
N ASP A 343 -22.14 39.66 55.25
CA ASP A 343 -22.54 40.39 54.03
C ASP A 343 -21.32 40.67 53.14
N LYS A 344 -20.18 41.02 53.74
CA LYS A 344 -18.91 41.18 53.02
C LYS A 344 -18.45 39.87 52.37
N TYR A 345 -18.51 38.75 53.11
CA TYR A 345 -18.13 37.43 52.59
C TYR A 345 -19.00 37.00 51.41
N ILE A 346 -20.32 37.20 51.51
CA ILE A 346 -21.25 36.93 50.40
C ILE A 346 -20.87 37.76 49.17
N SER A 347 -20.56 39.04 49.33
CA SER A 347 -20.16 39.91 48.22
C SER A 347 -18.83 39.49 47.57
N GLU A 348 -17.86 38.99 48.36
CA GLU A 348 -16.56 38.52 47.85
C GLU A 348 -16.71 37.20 47.09
N ILE A 349 -17.54 36.26 47.59
CA ILE A 349 -17.93 35.05 46.86
C ILE A 349 -18.61 35.41 45.53
N ASP A 350 -19.61 36.29 45.54
CA ASP A 350 -20.35 36.67 44.33
C ASP A 350 -19.43 37.28 43.26
N ALA A 351 -18.46 38.10 43.69
CA ALA A 351 -17.45 38.67 42.80
C ALA A 351 -16.56 37.59 42.18
N GLN A 352 -16.11 36.61 42.97
CA GLN A 352 -15.26 35.51 42.50
C GLN A 352 -16.02 34.56 41.57
N VAL A 353 -17.28 34.25 41.88
CA VAL A 353 -18.18 33.46 41.02
C VAL A 353 -18.38 34.16 39.68
N LYS A 354 -18.66 35.46 39.69
CA LYS A 354 -18.82 36.25 38.45
C LYS A 354 -17.54 36.29 37.62
N ASN A 355 -16.38 36.50 38.24
CA ASN A 355 -15.09 36.48 37.54
C ASN A 355 -14.79 35.11 36.92
N THR A 356 -15.01 34.03 37.68
CA THR A 356 -14.85 32.65 37.20
C THR A 356 -15.79 32.35 36.03
N SER A 357 -17.05 32.78 36.11
CA SER A 357 -18.02 32.64 35.02
C SER A 357 -17.56 33.36 33.75
N LEU A 358 -16.98 34.56 33.86
CA LEU A 358 -16.44 35.30 32.71
C LEU A 358 -15.23 34.61 32.08
N LYS A 359 -14.33 34.05 32.90
CA LYS A 359 -13.19 33.25 32.41
C LYS A 359 -13.68 32.01 31.65
N ILE A 360 -14.69 31.31 32.18
CA ILE A 360 -15.30 30.15 31.52
C ILE A 360 -15.93 30.54 30.18
N GLN A 361 -16.73 31.62 30.13
CA GLN A 361 -17.34 32.10 28.89
C GLN A 361 -16.29 32.46 27.83
N THR A 362 -15.23 33.15 28.25
CA THR A 362 -14.12 33.52 27.34
C THR A 362 -13.44 32.28 26.77
N TYR A 363 -13.17 31.27 27.61
CA TYR A 363 -12.58 30.01 27.17
C TYR A 363 -13.50 29.25 26.20
N GLN A 364 -14.81 29.18 26.49
CA GLN A 364 -15.80 28.57 25.60
C GLN A 364 -15.86 29.27 24.23
N SER A 365 -15.80 30.61 24.18
CA SER A 365 -15.76 31.36 22.92
C SER A 365 -14.47 31.10 22.13
N LYS A 366 -13.31 31.02 22.80
CA LYS A 366 -12.04 30.66 22.16
C LYS A 366 -12.09 29.24 21.59
N LEU A 367 -12.63 28.28 22.35
CA LEU A 367 -12.79 26.91 21.90
C LEU A 367 -13.71 26.81 20.68
N GLN A 368 -14.86 27.50 20.69
CA GLN A 368 -15.76 27.55 19.53
C GLN A 368 -15.08 28.16 18.31
N SER A 369 -14.33 29.26 18.47
CA SER A 369 -13.57 29.87 17.38
C SER A 369 -12.54 28.90 16.79
N TYR A 370 -11.83 28.16 17.64
CA TYR A 370 -10.87 27.14 17.22
C TYR A 370 -11.55 26.01 16.43
N VAL A 371 -12.67 25.48 16.92
CA VAL A 371 -13.46 24.46 16.22
C VAL A 371 -13.93 24.98 14.86
N SER A 372 -14.41 26.23 14.77
CA SER A 372 -14.82 26.83 13.50
C SER A 372 -13.66 26.98 12.52
N LYS A 373 -12.48 27.44 12.98
CA LYS A 373 -11.27 27.51 12.14
C LYS A 373 -10.83 26.13 11.66
N SER A 374 -10.81 25.15 12.56
CA SER A 374 -10.48 23.75 12.23
C SER A 374 -11.43 23.20 11.16
N ASN A 375 -12.74 23.43 11.28
CA ASN A 375 -13.71 22.99 10.29
C ASN A 375 -13.53 23.71 8.94
N SER A 376 -13.21 25.00 8.95
CA SER A 376 -12.91 25.77 7.72
C SER A 376 -11.65 25.24 7.03
N ASN A 377 -10.60 24.95 7.78
CA ASN A 377 -9.36 24.37 7.25
C ASN A 377 -9.62 22.97 6.68
N LEU A 378 -10.39 22.14 7.38
CA LEU A 378 -10.80 20.82 6.89
C LEU A 378 -11.56 20.92 5.56
N GLN A 379 -12.51 21.86 5.44
CA GLN A 379 -13.23 22.09 4.18
C GLN A 379 -12.31 22.55 3.05
N ARG A 380 -11.33 23.42 3.35
CA ARG A 380 -10.32 23.86 2.38
C ARG A 380 -9.48 22.68 1.88
N VAL A 381 -8.98 21.85 2.81
CA VAL A 381 -8.22 20.64 2.50
C VAL A 381 -9.03 19.68 1.62
N GLN A 382 -10.31 19.46 1.96
CA GLN A 382 -11.20 18.60 1.16
C GLN A 382 -11.40 19.14 -0.26
N ALA A 383 -11.57 20.47 -0.41
CA ALA A 383 -11.70 21.09 -1.72
C ALA A 383 -10.42 20.97 -2.57
N GLU A 384 -9.25 21.17 -1.96
CA GLU A 384 -7.96 21.03 -2.65
C GLU A 384 -7.66 19.59 -3.06
N ILE A 385 -7.98 18.60 -2.20
CA ILE A 385 -7.91 17.17 -2.55
C ILE A 385 -8.81 16.88 -3.76
N GLN A 386 -10.00 17.46 -3.83
CA GLN A 386 -10.89 17.29 -4.97
C GLN A 386 -10.30 17.89 -6.25
N ILE A 387 -9.78 19.13 -6.19
CA ILE A 387 -9.13 19.79 -7.35
C ILE A 387 -7.93 18.99 -7.85
N SER A 388 -7.13 18.46 -6.92
CA SER A 388 -5.99 17.59 -7.24
C SER A 388 -6.43 16.31 -7.95
N ASN A 389 -7.46 15.62 -7.42
CA ASN A 389 -8.00 14.41 -8.05
C ASN A 389 -8.55 14.69 -9.45
N ASP A 390 -9.26 15.81 -9.64
CA ASP A 390 -9.80 16.21 -10.95
C ASP A 390 -8.66 16.50 -11.95
N THR A 391 -7.56 17.11 -11.48
CA THR A 391 -6.36 17.38 -12.29
C THR A 391 -5.66 16.09 -12.72
N LEU A 392 -5.45 15.17 -11.78
CA LEU A 392 -4.86 13.85 -12.05
C LEU A 392 -5.70 13.04 -13.04
N GLN A 393 -7.04 13.06 -12.90
CA GLN A 393 -7.93 12.39 -13.86
C GLN A 393 -7.84 12.99 -15.27
N LYS A 394 -7.70 14.31 -15.38
CA LYS A 394 -7.54 15.00 -16.66
C LYS A 394 -6.20 14.65 -17.33
N GLU A 395 -5.11 14.65 -16.58
CA GLU A 395 -3.78 14.26 -17.08
C GLU A 395 -3.75 12.80 -17.50
N LEU A 396 -4.33 11.89 -16.69
CA LEU A 396 -4.47 10.49 -17.03
C LEU A 396 -5.24 10.29 -18.34
N SER A 397 -6.35 11.00 -18.52
CA SER A 397 -7.15 10.95 -19.76
C SER A 397 -6.36 11.45 -20.97
N THR A 398 -5.57 12.52 -20.80
CA THR A 398 -4.71 13.07 -21.85
C THR A 398 -3.64 12.05 -22.26
N LYS A 399 -2.98 11.42 -21.28
CA LYS A 399 -1.95 10.40 -21.54
C LYS A 399 -2.51 9.13 -22.17
N GLN A 400 -3.72 8.70 -21.77
CA GLN A 400 -4.41 7.59 -22.43
C GLN A 400 -4.74 7.90 -23.90
N PHE A 401 -5.14 9.14 -24.20
CA PHE A 401 -5.36 9.60 -25.57
C PHE A 401 -4.05 9.60 -26.38
N GLU A 402 -2.97 10.18 -25.84
CA GLU A 402 -1.64 10.17 -26.48
C GLU A 402 -1.16 8.74 -26.79
N LEU A 403 -1.30 7.82 -25.82
CA LEU A 403 -0.95 6.41 -26.00
C LEU A 403 -1.77 5.75 -27.11
N THR A 404 -3.06 6.07 -27.22
CA THR A 404 -3.94 5.56 -28.27
C THR A 404 -3.51 6.06 -29.65
N VAL A 405 -3.15 7.35 -29.77
CA VAL A 405 -2.61 7.93 -31.00
C VAL A 405 -1.28 7.26 -31.39
N PHE A 406 -0.38 7.09 -30.43
CA PHE A 406 0.90 6.40 -30.65
C PHE A 406 0.69 4.98 -31.16
N LYS A 407 -0.18 4.20 -30.52
CA LYS A 407 -0.54 2.83 -30.96
C LYS A 407 -1.07 2.81 -32.39
N SER A 408 -1.98 3.74 -32.74
CA SER A 408 -2.51 3.86 -34.11
C SER A 408 -1.42 4.16 -35.14
N ASN A 409 -0.47 5.04 -34.81
CA ASN A 409 0.65 5.35 -35.70
C ASN A 409 1.59 4.15 -35.88
N LEU A 410 1.83 3.38 -34.82
CA LEU A 410 2.62 2.15 -34.88
C LEU A 410 1.94 1.09 -35.75
N GLU A 411 0.63 0.91 -35.63
CA GLU A 411 -0.17 0.02 -36.49
C GLU A 411 -0.10 0.43 -37.97
N LYS A 412 -0.19 1.74 -38.27
CA LYS A 412 -0.01 2.28 -39.64
C LYS A 412 1.40 2.00 -40.18
N LEU A 413 2.43 2.17 -39.35
CA LEU A 413 3.82 1.90 -39.74
C LEU A 413 4.02 0.41 -40.04
N LEU A 414 3.51 -0.48 -39.19
CA LEU A 414 3.53 -1.93 -39.42
C LEU A 414 2.81 -2.33 -40.71
N ALA A 415 1.62 -1.76 -40.97
CA ALA A 415 0.90 -1.99 -42.22
C ALA A 415 1.70 -1.54 -43.45
N SER A 416 2.36 -0.38 -43.37
CA SER A 416 3.23 0.12 -44.45
C SER A 416 4.45 -0.80 -44.69
N LEU A 417 5.10 -1.26 -43.62
CA LEU A 417 6.21 -2.20 -43.71
C LEU A 417 5.79 -3.53 -44.34
N ASN A 418 4.62 -4.07 -43.96
CA ASN A 418 4.08 -5.29 -44.56
C ASN A 418 3.81 -5.13 -46.06
N LEU A 419 3.27 -3.98 -46.50
CA LEU A 419 3.08 -3.68 -47.93
C LEU A 419 4.42 -3.61 -48.67
N LYS A 420 5.43 -2.94 -48.10
CA LYS A 420 6.79 -2.89 -48.69
C LYS A 420 7.41 -4.29 -48.79
N PHE A 421 7.23 -5.12 -47.76
CA PHE A 421 7.74 -6.48 -47.74
C PHE A 421 7.06 -7.37 -48.79
N GLN A 422 5.73 -7.30 -48.92
CA GLN A 422 4.99 -7.99 -49.98
C GLN A 422 5.45 -7.56 -51.38
N LYS A 423 5.65 -6.25 -51.60
CA LYS A 423 6.20 -5.74 -52.85
C LYS A 423 7.59 -6.31 -53.13
N TYR A 424 8.48 -6.29 -52.14
CA TYR A 424 9.83 -6.85 -52.29
C TYR A 424 9.82 -8.35 -52.62
N GLN A 425 8.95 -9.14 -51.97
CA GLN A 425 8.78 -10.56 -52.31
C GLN A 425 8.27 -10.76 -53.74
N SER A 426 7.33 -9.92 -54.20
CA SER A 426 6.84 -9.95 -55.58
C SER A 426 7.94 -9.60 -56.58
N ASP A 427 8.67 -8.51 -56.34
CA ASP A 427 9.76 -8.05 -57.21
C ASP A 427 10.89 -9.09 -57.28
N LEU A 428 11.22 -9.73 -56.14
CA LEU A 428 12.17 -10.84 -56.09
C LEU A 428 11.68 -12.04 -56.90
N GLY A 429 10.39 -12.39 -56.80
CA GLY A 429 9.79 -13.45 -57.60
C GLY A 429 9.88 -13.19 -59.11
N LEU A 430 9.60 -11.97 -59.54
CA LEU A 430 9.75 -11.55 -60.94
C LEU A 430 11.20 -11.64 -61.41
N TYR A 431 12.16 -11.17 -60.60
CA TYR A 431 13.58 -11.26 -60.92
C TYR A 431 14.07 -12.72 -61.07
N VAL A 432 13.66 -13.61 -60.16
CA VAL A 432 13.98 -15.04 -60.26
C VAL A 432 13.40 -15.65 -61.54
N GLN A 433 12.16 -15.32 -61.87
CA GLN A 433 11.51 -15.79 -63.10
C GLN A 433 12.25 -15.29 -64.36
N GLU A 434 12.63 -14.02 -64.40
CA GLU A 434 13.43 -13.43 -65.48
C GLU A 434 14.76 -14.18 -65.66
N LYS A 435 15.49 -14.44 -64.57
CA LYS A 435 16.75 -15.19 -64.63
C LYS A 435 16.58 -16.65 -65.02
N GLN A 436 15.47 -17.28 -64.66
CA GLN A 436 15.17 -18.63 -65.12
C GLN A 436 14.89 -18.67 -66.63
N ILE A 437 14.20 -17.67 -67.18
CA ILE A 437 13.97 -17.53 -68.62
C ILE A 437 15.30 -17.28 -69.35
N GLU A 438 16.14 -16.36 -68.87
CA GLU A 438 17.46 -16.11 -69.45
C GLU A 438 18.32 -17.39 -69.49
N LEU A 439 18.31 -18.17 -68.40
CA LEU A 439 19.05 -19.43 -68.33
C LEU A 439 18.52 -20.48 -69.31
N GLN A 440 17.20 -20.60 -69.46
CA GLN A 440 16.58 -21.48 -70.46
C GLN A 440 16.98 -21.09 -71.88
N LEU A 441 16.93 -19.79 -72.21
CA LEU A 441 17.35 -19.27 -73.51
C LEU A 441 18.83 -19.56 -73.78
N TYR A 442 19.69 -19.34 -72.78
CA TYR A 442 21.12 -19.64 -72.89
C TYR A 442 21.38 -21.13 -73.11
N SER A 443 20.69 -22.01 -72.37
CA SER A 443 20.76 -23.47 -72.54
C SER A 443 20.33 -23.90 -73.95
N SER A 444 19.24 -23.33 -74.49
CA SER A 444 18.79 -23.59 -75.86
C SER A 444 19.82 -23.18 -76.90
N ARG A 445 20.46 -22.01 -76.74
CA ARG A 445 21.55 -21.56 -77.63
C ARG A 445 22.77 -22.48 -77.58
N ILE A 446 23.12 -23.00 -76.40
CA ILE A 446 24.20 -24.00 -76.29
C ILE A 446 23.83 -25.27 -77.05
N GLN A 447 22.60 -25.78 -76.92
CA GLN A 447 22.15 -26.98 -77.63
C GLN A 447 22.17 -26.78 -79.16
N GLU A 448 21.72 -25.62 -79.64
CA GLU A 448 21.79 -25.23 -81.05
C GLU A 448 23.25 -25.22 -81.56
N ASN A 449 24.17 -24.59 -80.81
CA ASN A 449 25.59 -24.58 -81.15
C ASN A 449 26.20 -26.00 -81.17
N ILE A 450 25.81 -26.87 -80.24
CA ILE A 450 26.26 -28.29 -80.24
C ILE A 450 25.76 -29.02 -81.49
N GLN A 451 24.50 -28.81 -81.90
CA GLN A 451 23.96 -29.40 -83.13
C GLN A 451 24.72 -28.92 -84.37
N LEU A 452 25.06 -27.62 -84.44
CA LEU A 452 25.87 -27.06 -85.52
C LEU A 452 27.28 -27.68 -85.57
N VAL A 453 27.93 -27.83 -84.42
CA VAL A 453 29.25 -28.51 -84.32
C VAL A 453 29.16 -29.96 -84.80
N ASN A 454 28.12 -30.70 -84.41
CA ASN A 454 27.91 -32.08 -84.85
C ASN A 454 27.65 -32.20 -86.36
N ALA A 455 26.88 -31.26 -86.93
CA ALA A 455 26.68 -31.18 -88.38
C ALA A 455 27.99 -30.91 -89.12
N ASN A 456 28.80 -29.96 -88.63
CA ASN A 456 30.12 -29.67 -89.19
C ASN A 456 31.09 -30.86 -89.07
N MET A 457 31.07 -31.57 -87.94
CA MET A 457 31.87 -32.78 -87.75
C MET A 457 31.49 -33.87 -88.76
N SER A 458 30.18 -34.06 -88.98
CA SER A 458 29.67 -35.01 -89.98
C SER A 458 30.13 -34.63 -91.40
N LEU A 459 30.09 -33.34 -91.74
CA LEU A 459 30.61 -32.84 -93.02
C LEU A 459 32.12 -33.10 -93.16
N ILE A 460 32.90 -32.87 -92.10
CA ILE A 460 34.35 -33.16 -92.09
C ILE A 460 34.60 -34.66 -92.30
N GLN A 461 33.84 -35.55 -91.66
CA GLN A 461 33.95 -37.00 -91.85
C GLN A 461 33.67 -37.40 -93.31
N ILE A 462 32.63 -36.83 -93.93
CA ILE A 462 32.33 -37.03 -95.36
C ILE A 462 33.48 -36.53 -96.25
N LYS A 463 34.02 -35.35 -95.97
CA LYS A 463 35.16 -34.80 -96.73
C LYS A 463 36.42 -35.66 -96.56
N SER A 464 36.64 -36.19 -95.37
CA SER A 464 37.76 -37.10 -95.08
C SER A 464 37.65 -38.41 -95.86
N SER A 465 36.46 -39.03 -95.93
CA SER A 465 36.25 -40.24 -96.73
C SER A 465 36.39 -39.99 -98.24
N GLN A 466 35.93 -38.82 -98.73
CA GLN A 466 36.19 -38.37 -100.10
C GLN A 466 37.70 -38.27 -100.39
N ILE A 467 38.47 -37.65 -99.49
CA ILE A 467 39.94 -37.57 -99.61
C ILE A 467 40.59 -38.96 -99.64
N GLN A 468 40.15 -39.89 -98.76
CA GLN A 468 40.64 -41.27 -98.78
C GLN A 468 40.37 -41.96 -100.11
N SER A 469 39.16 -41.80 -100.68
CA SER A 469 38.81 -42.36 -101.98
C SER A 469 39.66 -41.79 -103.12
N LEU A 470 39.92 -40.48 -103.11
CA LEU A 470 40.81 -39.82 -104.07
C LEU A 470 42.26 -40.30 -103.91
N SER A 471 42.72 -40.50 -102.68
CA SER A 471 44.06 -41.04 -102.40
C SER A 471 44.22 -42.45 -102.96
N LEU A 472 43.21 -43.32 -102.81
CA LEU A 472 43.19 -44.65 -103.42
C LEU A 472 43.20 -44.59 -104.95
N LEU A 473 42.43 -43.68 -105.55
CA LEU A 473 42.45 -43.46 -106.99
C LEU A 473 43.84 -43.03 -107.48
N PHE A 474 44.48 -42.08 -106.79
CA PHE A 474 45.85 -41.65 -107.10
C PHE A 474 46.86 -42.78 -106.97
N GLN A 475 46.76 -43.63 -105.94
CA GLN A 475 47.63 -44.80 -105.79
C GLN A 475 47.45 -45.79 -106.94
N SER A 476 46.21 -46.06 -107.34
CA SER A 476 45.90 -46.90 -108.50
C SER A 476 46.48 -46.32 -109.79
N GLU A 477 46.31 -45.02 -110.02
CA GLU A 477 46.79 -44.37 -111.25
C GLU A 477 48.33 -44.28 -111.29
N SER A 478 48.96 -44.06 -110.14
CA SER A 478 50.42 -44.16 -110.00
C SER A 478 50.92 -45.57 -110.31
N ALA A 479 50.23 -46.61 -109.84
CA ALA A 479 50.56 -48.00 -110.18
C ALA A 479 50.41 -48.27 -111.69
N ASN A 480 49.32 -47.79 -112.31
CA ASN A 480 49.13 -47.87 -113.77
C ASN A 480 50.27 -47.18 -114.53
N TYR A 481 50.66 -45.99 -114.09
CA TYR A 481 51.77 -45.25 -114.68
C TYR A 481 53.10 -46.01 -114.57
N GLN A 482 53.41 -46.58 -113.40
CA GLN A 482 54.61 -47.43 -113.22
C GLN A 482 54.59 -48.68 -114.12
N ILE A 483 53.42 -49.29 -114.35
CA ILE A 483 53.25 -50.41 -115.28
C ILE A 483 53.51 -49.94 -116.72
N ALA A 484 52.93 -48.81 -117.13
CA ALA A 484 53.12 -48.26 -118.46
C ALA A 484 54.59 -47.85 -118.71
N GLU A 485 55.25 -47.26 -117.72
CA GLU A 485 56.67 -46.95 -117.73
C GLU A 485 57.52 -48.22 -117.92
N LYS A 486 57.30 -49.25 -117.09
CA LYS A 486 57.98 -50.56 -117.23
C LYS A 486 57.75 -51.19 -118.60
N THR A 487 56.52 -51.16 -119.10
CA THR A 487 56.15 -51.70 -120.41
C THR A 487 56.87 -50.94 -121.54
N SER A 488 56.93 -49.61 -121.44
CA SER A 488 57.65 -48.77 -122.41
C SER A 488 59.15 -49.05 -122.39
N MET A 489 59.76 -49.21 -121.20
CA MET A 489 61.15 -49.64 -121.09
C MET A 489 61.39 -51.01 -121.72
N GLN A 490 60.49 -51.98 -121.50
CA GLN A 490 60.61 -53.31 -122.10
C GLN A 490 60.49 -53.27 -123.63
N LEU A 491 59.55 -52.47 -124.16
CA LEU A 491 59.42 -52.26 -125.61
C LEU A 491 60.65 -51.56 -126.18
N TYR A 492 61.20 -50.58 -125.48
CA TYR A 492 62.43 -49.90 -125.86
C TYR A 492 63.63 -50.86 -125.84
N GLN A 493 63.77 -51.69 -124.80
CA GLN A 493 64.77 -52.76 -124.75
C GLN A 493 64.61 -53.72 -125.92
N ARG A 494 63.38 -54.18 -126.20
CA ARG A 494 63.08 -55.00 -127.38
C ARG A 494 63.43 -54.31 -128.68
N TYR A 495 63.12 -53.02 -128.82
CA TYR A 495 63.46 -52.24 -130.00
C TYR A 495 64.98 -52.15 -130.15
N ILE A 496 65.73 -51.89 -129.07
CA ILE A 496 67.19 -51.93 -129.08
C ILE A 496 67.69 -53.32 -129.44
N GLU A 497 67.15 -54.39 -128.87
CA GLU A 497 67.53 -55.78 -129.18
C GLU A 497 67.26 -56.12 -130.66
N GLN A 498 66.09 -55.74 -131.18
CA GLN A 498 65.73 -55.93 -132.58
C GLN A 498 66.55 -55.05 -133.52
N PHE A 499 66.81 -53.81 -133.15
CA PHE A 499 67.68 -52.90 -133.88
C PHE A 499 69.11 -53.43 -133.90
N ASN A 500 69.62 -53.92 -132.77
CA ASN A 500 70.90 -54.62 -132.69
C ASN A 500 70.88 -55.93 -133.50
N ALA A 501 69.74 -56.62 -133.62
CA ALA A 501 69.61 -57.80 -134.48
C ALA A 501 69.55 -57.42 -135.98
N ILE A 502 68.96 -56.28 -136.34
CA ILE A 502 68.83 -55.80 -137.73
C ILE A 502 70.15 -55.19 -138.22
N VAL A 503 70.75 -54.32 -137.40
CA VAL A 503 72.06 -53.72 -137.67
C VAL A 503 73.18 -54.74 -137.47
N GLY A 504 72.97 -55.76 -136.62
CA GLY A 504 73.93 -56.83 -136.33
C GLY A 504 73.85 -58.08 -137.22
N VAL A 505 73.10 -58.07 -138.32
CA VAL A 505 73.14 -59.14 -139.36
C VAL A 505 73.92 -58.68 -140.61
N VAL A 506 74.74 -57.64 -140.48
CA VAL A 506 75.87 -57.42 -141.39
C VAL A 506 77.14 -57.37 -140.56
N ASN A 507 78.07 -58.29 -140.86
CA ASN A 507 79.43 -58.47 -140.34
C ASN A 507 79.55 -59.19 -139.00
N GLU A 508 79.99 -60.45 -139.04
CA GLU A 508 81.42 -60.85 -139.06
C GLU A 508 82.12 -60.61 -137.72
N GLY A 509 82.47 -61.72 -137.08
CA GLY A 509 83.66 -61.95 -136.27
C GLY A 509 84.19 -60.81 -135.37
N ARG A 510 84.05 -61.00 -134.06
CA ARG A 510 85.18 -61.10 -133.12
C ARG A 510 84.72 -61.32 -131.68
N GLU A 511 85.19 -62.41 -131.08
CA GLU A 511 85.46 -62.49 -129.63
C GLU A 511 86.34 -61.31 -129.19
N PRO A 512 86.19 -60.78 -127.96
CA PRO A 512 86.87 -61.40 -126.82
C PRO A 512 86.16 -61.31 -125.44
N THR A 513 86.25 -62.41 -124.70
CA THR A 513 86.56 -62.57 -123.25
C THR A 513 86.18 -61.51 -122.19
N ARG A 514 85.78 -62.06 -121.02
CA ARG A 514 86.09 -61.62 -119.62
C ARG A 514 85.36 -60.37 -119.11
N ASP A 515 85.02 -60.20 -117.83
CA ASP A 515 85.02 -60.99 -116.59
C ASP A 515 84.30 -60.12 -115.53
N SER A 516 83.78 -60.78 -114.50
CA SER A 516 83.73 -60.31 -113.11
C SER A 516 82.63 -59.36 -112.56
N ARG A 517 81.95 -59.92 -111.55
CA ARG A 517 81.68 -59.38 -110.19
C ARG A 517 80.71 -58.21 -110.04
N LYS A 518 79.55 -58.46 -109.42
CA LYS A 518 79.29 -58.45 -107.96
C LYS A 518 79.36 -57.05 -107.33
N GLY A 519 78.20 -56.60 -106.88
CA GLY A 519 77.92 -55.53 -105.94
C GLY A 519 76.44 -55.57 -105.65
#